data_AF-R4KQ15-F1
#
_entry.id   AF-R4KQ15-F1
#
_cell.length_a   1.000
_cell.length_b   1.000
_cell.length_c   1.000
_cell.angle_alpha   90.00
_cell.angle_beta   90.00
_cell.angle_gamma   90.00
#
_symmetry.space_group_name_H-M   'P 1'
#
loop_
_entity.id
_entity.type
_entity.pdbx_description
1 polymer ?
#
loop_
_entity_poly.entity_id
_entity_poly.type
_entity_poly.pdbx_seq_one_letter_code
_entity_poly.pdbx_strand_id
1 'polypeptide(L)'
;MIKKFQTQDAEITIEITEQGKAIYAVGKKKTTFDLSKCESFTYWSVMEREKFVVTEDMLTGADEIEPWVWLVISRGEDRLEYNNDQAETRSHQSYSSQNDKAKDLVSDEDALEEVLANLGREAVRKAIRSLEPKQQELIFDIYYRGLSKADVAKRDGVSKMAITNRMNKIINRLKKYLINL
;
A
#
# COMPACT_ATOMS: atom_id res chain seq x y z
N MET A 1 4.66 9.16 23.44
CA MET A 1 3.92 8.10 22.71
C MET A 1 2.56 8.67 22.33
N ILE A 2 2.12 8.50 21.08
CA ILE A 2 0.90 9.16 20.55
C ILE A 2 -0.33 8.26 20.70
N LYS A 3 -0.25 6.99 20.30
CA LYS A 3 -1.37 6.03 20.41
C LYS A 3 -0.87 4.62 20.77
N LYS A 4 -1.73 3.85 21.42
CA LYS A 4 -1.50 2.44 21.77
C LYS A 4 -2.78 1.63 21.57
N PHE A 5 -2.64 0.43 21.04
CA PHE A 5 -3.71 -0.56 20.92
C PHE A 5 -3.20 -1.94 21.33
N GLN A 6 -4.06 -2.72 21.96
CA GLN A 6 -3.75 -4.08 22.36
C GLN A 6 -5.04 -4.92 22.33
N THR A 7 -4.96 -6.15 21.84
CA THR A 7 -6.10 -7.08 21.87
C THR A 7 -6.34 -7.60 23.29
N GLN A 8 -7.55 -8.11 23.57
CA GLN A 8 -7.92 -8.61 24.91
C GLN A 8 -6.99 -9.72 25.40
N ASP A 9 -6.51 -10.57 24.49
CA ASP A 9 -5.58 -11.67 24.78
C ASP A 9 -4.10 -11.25 24.73
N ALA A 10 -3.81 -9.96 24.56
CA ALA A 10 -2.46 -9.39 24.43
C ALA A 10 -1.63 -9.95 23.25
N GLU A 11 -2.25 -10.71 22.37
CA GLU A 11 -1.57 -11.34 21.22
C GLU A 11 -1.03 -10.31 20.23
N ILE A 12 -1.79 -9.23 20.01
CA ILE A 12 -1.39 -8.14 19.12
C ILE A 12 -1.20 -6.88 19.95
N THR A 13 -0.05 -6.22 19.78
CA THR A 13 0.27 -4.93 20.38
C THR A 13 0.73 -3.94 19.32
N ILE A 14 0.20 -2.72 19.40
CA ILE A 14 0.53 -1.63 18.49
C ILE A 14 0.86 -0.37 19.28
N GLU A 15 1.99 0.25 18.95
CA GLU A 15 2.42 1.51 19.57
C GLU A 15 2.88 2.52 18.50
N ILE A 16 2.37 3.75 18.59
CA ILE A 16 2.78 4.86 17.74
C ILE A 16 3.63 5.82 18.57
N THR A 17 4.88 6.00 18.14
CA THR A 17 5.84 6.92 18.78
C THR A 17 5.57 8.38 18.41
N GLU A 18 6.09 9.32 19.20
CA GLU A 18 6.03 10.76 18.90
C GLU A 18 6.73 11.15 17.59
N GLN A 19 7.63 10.31 17.10
CA GLN A 19 8.36 10.49 15.85
C GLN A 19 7.60 9.91 14.64
N GLY A 20 6.35 9.48 14.78
CA GLY A 20 5.55 8.91 13.69
C GLY A 20 5.94 7.47 13.30
N LYS A 21 6.71 6.76 14.13
CA LYS A 21 6.99 5.33 13.90
C LYS A 21 5.92 4.47 14.55
N ALA A 22 5.41 3.49 13.80
CA ALA A 22 4.55 2.42 14.29
C ALA A 22 5.39 1.18 14.65
N ILE A 23 5.12 0.63 15.82
CA ILE A 23 5.64 -0.63 16.31
C ILE A 23 4.47 -1.61 16.32
N TYR A 24 4.59 -2.70 15.57
CA TYR A 24 3.61 -3.76 15.48
C TYR A 24 4.21 -5.05 16.03
N ALA A 25 3.52 -5.72 16.94
CA ALA A 25 3.95 -6.98 17.53
C ALA A 25 2.81 -8.00 17.56
N VAL A 26 3.14 -9.24 17.21
CA VAL A 26 2.26 -10.42 17.30
C VAL A 26 3.01 -11.54 18.00
N GLY A 27 2.60 -11.86 19.23
CA GLY A 27 3.30 -12.81 20.10
C GLY A 27 4.78 -12.42 20.30
N LYS A 28 5.71 -13.23 19.78
CA LYS A 28 7.17 -12.98 19.86
C LYS A 28 7.73 -12.18 18.69
N LYS A 29 6.96 -12.01 17.61
CA LYS A 29 7.39 -11.35 16.38
C LYS A 29 7.06 -9.87 16.46
N LYS A 30 7.97 -9.01 16.00
CA LYS A 30 7.75 -7.56 15.97
C LYS A 30 8.37 -6.91 14.74
N THR A 31 7.80 -5.80 14.32
CA THR A 31 8.31 -4.97 13.23
C THR A 31 8.09 -3.50 13.55
N THR A 32 8.93 -2.63 12.98
CA THR A 32 8.86 -1.19 13.16
C THR A 32 8.94 -0.53 11.80
N PHE A 33 8.05 0.43 11.56
CA PHE A 33 8.01 1.17 10.30
C PHE A 33 7.52 2.59 10.51
N ASP A 34 7.79 3.42 9.52
CA ASP A 34 7.40 4.83 9.51
C ASP A 34 5.97 4.97 8.96
N LEU A 35 5.07 5.62 9.70
CA LEU A 35 3.69 5.86 9.26
C LEU A 35 3.65 6.78 8.03
N SER A 36 4.60 7.71 7.89
CA SER A 36 4.68 8.59 6.72
C SER A 36 4.92 7.81 5.40
N LYS A 37 5.42 6.58 5.49
CA LYS A 37 5.60 5.68 4.33
C LYS A 37 4.35 4.87 4.01
N CYS A 38 3.28 5.00 4.80
CA CYS A 38 2.01 4.35 4.56
C CYS A 38 1.11 5.32 3.78
N GLU A 39 1.07 5.17 2.44
CA GLU A 39 0.36 6.11 1.56
C GLU A 39 -1.16 6.14 1.79
N SER A 40 -1.75 4.98 2.04
CA SER A 40 -3.13 4.73 2.46
C SER A 40 -3.36 3.23 2.33
N PHE A 41 -4.34 2.70 3.05
CA PHE A 41 -4.83 1.35 2.77
C PHE A 41 -6.36 1.38 2.72
N THR A 42 -6.92 0.45 1.97
CA THR A 42 -8.36 0.34 1.81
C THR A 42 -8.84 -0.97 2.39
N TYR A 43 -9.81 -0.91 3.30
CA TYR A 43 -10.42 -2.12 3.85
C TYR A 43 -11.93 -2.10 3.65
N TRP A 44 -12.48 -3.30 3.53
CA TRP A 44 -13.90 -3.53 3.45
C TRP A 44 -14.45 -3.73 4.86
N SER A 45 -15.23 -2.78 5.37
CA SER A 45 -15.91 -2.96 6.65
C SER A 45 -17.05 -3.94 6.47
N VAL A 46 -16.98 -5.11 7.12
CA VAL A 46 -18.08 -6.08 7.11
C VAL A 46 -19.32 -5.51 7.82
N MET A 47 -19.12 -4.64 8.81
CA MET A 47 -20.19 -4.00 9.58
C MET A 47 -20.93 -2.95 8.76
N GLU A 48 -20.21 -2.12 8.01
CA GLU A 48 -20.81 -1.00 7.27
C GLU A 48 -21.06 -1.29 5.78
N ARG A 49 -20.59 -2.44 5.28
CA ARG A 49 -20.62 -2.84 3.85
C ARG A 49 -20.11 -1.74 2.91
N GLU A 50 -19.21 -0.91 3.39
CA GLU A 50 -18.60 0.20 2.66
C GLU A 50 -17.08 0.06 2.68
N LYS A 51 -16.45 0.62 1.64
CA LYS A 51 -15.01 0.61 1.44
C LYS A 51 -14.40 1.86 2.07
N PHE A 52 -13.60 1.68 3.12
CA PHE A 52 -12.96 2.77 3.84
C PHE A 52 -11.53 2.98 3.34
N VAL A 53 -11.22 4.21 2.96
CA VAL A 53 -9.85 4.65 2.66
C VAL A 53 -9.32 5.33 3.91
N VAL A 54 -8.28 4.76 4.50
CA VAL A 54 -7.65 5.35 5.68
C VAL A 54 -6.43 6.13 5.25
N THR A 55 -6.45 7.43 5.54
CA THR A 55 -5.36 8.39 5.30
C THR A 55 -4.71 8.84 6.60
N GLU A 56 -3.54 9.48 6.52
CA GLU A 56 -2.76 9.94 7.69
C GLU A 56 -3.55 10.93 8.58
N ASP A 57 -4.43 11.73 8.01
CA ASP A 57 -5.30 12.66 8.75
C ASP A 57 -6.38 11.93 9.58
N MET A 58 -6.81 10.74 9.14
CA MET A 58 -7.77 9.88 9.85
C MET A 58 -7.18 9.19 11.08
N LEU A 59 -5.89 9.40 11.37
CA LEU A 59 -5.23 8.91 12.59
C LEU A 59 -5.71 9.63 13.86
N THR A 60 -6.47 10.74 13.75
CA THR A 60 -6.71 11.68 14.86
C THR A 60 -8.12 11.68 15.47
N GLY A 61 -9.08 10.90 14.95
CA GLY A 61 -10.45 10.84 15.46
C GLY A 61 -10.77 9.50 16.16
N ALA A 62 -11.38 9.57 17.35
CA ALA A 62 -11.74 8.43 18.19
C ALA A 62 -13.24 8.11 18.08
N ASP A 63 -13.54 6.81 18.00
CA ASP A 63 -14.55 6.05 18.76
C ASP A 63 -15.02 4.85 17.92
N GLU A 64 -14.71 3.64 18.39
CA GLU A 64 -14.75 2.33 17.68
C GLU A 64 -13.54 2.05 16.78
N ILE A 65 -13.05 0.78 16.80
CA ILE A 65 -11.73 0.31 16.31
C ILE A 65 -11.17 1.24 15.25
N GLU A 66 -10.32 2.16 15.74
CA GLU A 66 -10.00 3.33 14.96
C GLU A 66 -9.30 2.89 13.65
N PRO A 67 -9.65 3.45 12.48
CA PRO A 67 -9.19 2.97 11.19
C PRO A 67 -7.66 2.84 11.06
N TRP A 68 -6.90 3.56 11.89
CA TRP A 68 -5.44 3.43 11.98
C TRP A 68 -4.97 2.07 12.50
N VAL A 69 -5.74 1.39 13.35
CA VAL A 69 -5.40 0.07 13.89
C VAL A 69 -5.28 -0.91 12.74
N TRP A 70 -6.24 -0.90 11.82
CA TRP A 70 -6.21 -1.74 10.63
C TRP A 70 -5.07 -1.40 9.66
N LEU A 71 -4.71 -0.11 9.52
CA LEU A 71 -3.55 0.30 8.73
C LEU A 71 -2.27 -0.35 9.25
N VAL A 72 -2.10 -0.28 10.58
CA VAL A 72 -0.90 -0.76 11.23
C VAL A 72 -0.86 -2.29 11.28
N ILE A 73 -2.00 -2.96 11.49
CA ILE A 73 -2.10 -4.42 11.41
C ILE A 73 -1.73 -4.90 10.01
N SER A 74 -2.38 -4.40 8.96
CA SER A 74 -2.13 -4.85 7.58
C SER A 74 -0.67 -4.67 7.20
N ARG A 75 -0.12 -3.46 7.42
CA ARG A 75 1.28 -3.20 7.09
C ARG A 75 2.24 -4.00 7.98
N GLY A 76 1.86 -4.24 9.22
CA GLY A 76 2.58 -5.04 10.18
C GLY A 76 2.69 -6.50 9.76
N GLU A 77 1.58 -7.12 9.37
CA GLU A 77 1.50 -8.49 8.86
C GLU A 77 2.37 -8.67 7.61
N ASP A 78 2.22 -7.83 6.58
CA ASP A 78 3.05 -7.92 5.36
C ASP A 78 4.55 -7.92 5.68
N ARG A 79 4.96 -7.11 6.67
CA ARG A 79 6.37 -7.03 7.08
C ARG A 79 6.79 -8.20 7.92
N LEU A 80 5.91 -8.74 8.77
CA LEU A 80 6.20 -9.94 9.53
C LEU A 80 6.30 -11.17 8.62
N GLU A 81 5.44 -11.27 7.61
CA GLU A 81 5.50 -12.28 6.55
C GLU A 81 6.80 -12.16 5.77
N TYR A 82 7.13 -10.98 5.23
CA TYR A 82 8.41 -10.76 4.56
C TYR A 82 9.62 -11.10 5.45
N ASN A 83 9.60 -10.69 6.73
CA ASN A 83 10.67 -11.02 7.66
C ASN A 83 10.75 -12.53 7.93
N ASN A 84 9.61 -13.23 7.98
CA ASN A 84 9.55 -14.66 8.17
C ASN A 84 10.07 -15.40 6.93
N ASP A 85 9.65 -15.00 5.73
CA ASP A 85 10.14 -15.55 4.46
C ASP A 85 11.64 -15.33 4.31
N GLN A 86 12.14 -14.16 4.69
CA GLN A 86 13.57 -13.88 4.74
C GLN A 86 14.28 -14.73 5.80
N ALA A 87 13.69 -14.94 6.97
CA ALA A 87 14.26 -15.78 8.02
C ALA A 87 14.25 -17.27 7.63
N GLU A 88 13.19 -17.76 6.98
CA GLU A 88 13.10 -19.11 6.44
C GLU A 88 14.05 -19.30 5.26
N THR A 89 14.19 -18.31 4.39
CA THR A 89 15.19 -18.32 3.31
C THR A 89 16.61 -18.38 3.89
N ARG A 90 16.91 -17.61 4.94
CA ARG A 90 18.20 -17.69 5.67
C ARG A 90 18.37 -19.03 6.38
N SER A 91 17.30 -19.64 6.86
CA SER A 91 17.33 -20.97 7.47
C SER A 91 17.57 -22.06 6.43
N HIS A 92 16.92 -21.99 5.26
CA HIS A 92 17.20 -22.86 4.12
C HIS A 92 18.63 -22.68 3.60
N GLN A 93 19.14 -21.45 3.58
CA GLN A 93 20.54 -21.14 3.29
C GLN A 93 21.50 -21.78 4.33
N SER A 94 21.16 -21.78 5.62
CA SER A 94 21.93 -22.44 6.68
C SER A 94 21.95 -23.98 6.57
N TYR A 95 20.91 -24.60 6.00
CA TYR A 95 20.90 -26.04 5.76
C TYR A 95 21.60 -26.41 4.44
N SER A 96 21.53 -25.55 3.41
CA SER A 96 22.29 -25.74 2.17
C SER A 96 23.77 -25.37 2.28
N SER A 97 24.15 -24.57 3.29
CA SER A 97 25.54 -24.11 3.50
C SER A 97 26.52 -25.20 3.94
N GLN A 98 26.05 -26.40 4.28
CA GLN A 98 26.94 -27.54 4.46
C GLN A 98 27.38 -28.19 3.15
N ASN A 99 26.76 -27.86 2.01
CA ASN A 99 27.13 -28.50 0.74
C ASN A 99 27.76 -27.59 -0.32
N ASP A 100 27.44 -26.29 -0.43
CA ASP A 100 27.97 -25.50 -1.54
C ASP A 100 28.31 -24.05 -1.16
N LYS A 101 29.61 -23.79 -0.95
CA LYS A 101 30.22 -22.47 -0.71
C LYS A 101 30.23 -21.55 -1.95
N ALA A 102 29.18 -21.56 -2.77
CA ALA A 102 29.17 -20.84 -4.05
C ALA A 102 27.88 -20.08 -4.39
N LYS A 103 26.91 -19.95 -3.47
CA LYS A 103 25.60 -19.37 -3.80
C LYS A 103 25.12 -18.25 -2.88
N ASP A 104 26.06 -17.54 -2.25
CA ASP A 104 25.77 -16.45 -1.32
C ASP A 104 25.75 -15.08 -2.01
N LEU A 105 24.96 -14.97 -3.07
CA LEU A 105 24.55 -13.71 -3.66
C LEU A 105 23.04 -13.80 -3.87
N VAL A 106 22.28 -12.92 -3.22
CA VAL A 106 21.01 -12.44 -3.81
C VAL A 106 21.35 -12.15 -5.27
N SER A 107 20.68 -12.79 -6.23
CA SER A 107 20.99 -12.51 -7.63
C SER A 107 20.86 -11.01 -7.81
N ASP A 108 21.88 -10.33 -8.34
CA ASP A 108 21.83 -8.90 -8.63
C ASP A 108 20.55 -8.53 -9.43
N GLU A 109 20.01 -9.52 -10.13
CA GLU A 109 18.74 -9.52 -10.87
C GLU A 109 17.51 -9.25 -9.97
N ASP A 110 17.39 -9.85 -8.78
CA ASP A 110 16.22 -9.68 -7.90
C ASP A 110 16.22 -8.29 -7.24
N ALA A 111 17.39 -7.79 -6.83
CA ALA A 111 17.55 -6.44 -6.31
C ALA A 111 17.32 -5.38 -7.40
N LEU A 112 17.76 -5.67 -8.63
CA LEU A 112 17.51 -4.82 -9.80
C LEU A 112 16.02 -4.78 -10.14
N GLU A 113 15.31 -5.90 -10.10
CA GLU A 113 13.86 -6.00 -10.32
C GLU A 113 13.10 -5.10 -9.33
N GLU A 114 13.45 -5.14 -8.04
CA GLU A 114 12.83 -4.29 -7.02
C GLU A 114 13.10 -2.80 -7.25
N VAL A 115 14.34 -2.45 -7.60
CA VAL A 115 14.72 -1.07 -7.94
C VAL A 115 13.98 -0.58 -9.19
N LEU A 116 13.88 -1.41 -10.23
CA LEU A 116 13.14 -1.11 -11.45
C LEU A 116 11.64 -0.95 -11.19
N ALA A 117 11.06 -1.81 -10.35
CA ALA A 117 9.66 -1.69 -9.93
C ALA A 117 9.42 -0.40 -9.13
N ASN A 118 10.34 -0.02 -8.25
CA ASN A 118 10.29 1.24 -7.51
C ASN A 118 10.38 2.47 -8.42
N LEU A 119 11.33 2.46 -9.36
CA LEU A 119 11.48 3.53 -10.36
C LEU A 119 10.24 3.64 -11.26
N GLY A 120 9.69 2.51 -11.69
CA GLY A 120 8.45 2.45 -12.47
C GLY A 120 7.26 3.04 -11.71
N ARG A 121 7.10 2.71 -10.43
CA ARG A 121 6.05 3.29 -9.57
C ARG A 121 6.20 4.80 -9.43
N GLU A 122 7.41 5.30 -9.23
CA GLU A 122 7.67 6.73 -9.09
C GLU A 122 7.41 7.49 -10.40
N ALA A 123 7.82 6.93 -11.54
CA ALA A 123 7.51 7.45 -12.86
C ALA A 123 5.99 7.58 -13.09
N VAL A 124 5.22 6.55 -12.74
CA VAL A 124 3.75 6.57 -12.83
C VAL A 124 3.15 7.62 -11.90
N ARG A 125 3.64 7.76 -10.66
CA ARG A 125 3.17 8.81 -9.73
C ARG A 125 3.40 10.20 -10.30
N LYS A 126 4.59 10.48 -10.84
CA LYS A 126 4.90 11.76 -11.49
C LYS A 126 4.01 12.03 -12.71
N ALA A 127 3.78 11.01 -13.53
CA ALA A 127 2.89 11.09 -14.68
C ALA A 127 1.46 11.45 -14.27
N ILE A 128 0.91 10.82 -13.23
CA ILE A 128 -0.43 11.11 -12.71
C ILE A 128 -0.50 12.54 -12.15
N ARG A 129 0.52 12.99 -11.40
CA ARG A 129 0.60 14.37 -10.88
C ARG A 129 0.61 15.44 -11.98
N SER A 130 1.08 15.10 -13.19
CA SER A 130 1.08 16.02 -14.34
C SER A 130 -0.30 16.22 -14.99
N LEU A 131 -1.30 15.39 -14.66
CA LEU A 131 -2.64 15.49 -15.23
C LEU A 131 -3.44 16.64 -14.61
N GLU A 132 -4.48 17.09 -15.32
CA GLU A 132 -5.44 18.04 -14.75
C GLU A 132 -6.20 17.43 -13.56
N PRO A 133 -6.64 18.21 -12.55
CA PRO A 133 -7.31 17.67 -11.36
C PRO A 133 -8.51 16.75 -11.67
N LYS A 134 -9.35 17.13 -12.65
CA LYS A 134 -10.50 16.31 -13.10
C LYS A 134 -10.12 15.01 -13.82
N GLN A 135 -8.88 14.91 -14.30
CA GLN A 135 -8.33 13.69 -14.91
C GLN A 135 -7.73 12.77 -13.85
N GLN A 136 -7.04 13.35 -12.86
CA GLN A 136 -6.58 12.62 -11.68
C GLN A 136 -7.77 11.99 -10.94
N GLU A 137 -8.80 12.78 -10.65
CA GLU A 137 -10.01 12.32 -9.98
C GLU A 137 -10.65 11.12 -10.71
N LEU A 138 -10.76 11.18 -12.04
CA LEU A 138 -11.34 10.10 -12.82
C LEU A 138 -10.49 8.81 -12.79
N ILE A 139 -9.16 8.93 -12.75
CA ILE A 139 -8.27 7.78 -12.51
C ILE A 139 -8.52 7.21 -11.12
N PHE A 140 -8.56 8.06 -10.09
CA PHE A 140 -8.78 7.63 -8.71
C PHE A 140 -10.13 6.95 -8.56
N ASP A 141 -11.20 7.48 -9.15
CA ASP A 141 -12.52 6.86 -9.15
C ASP A 141 -12.49 5.43 -9.69
N ILE A 142 -11.83 5.21 -10.83
CA ILE A 142 -11.86 3.92 -11.52
C ILE A 142 -10.88 2.92 -10.90
N TYR A 143 -9.62 3.32 -10.69
CA TYR A 143 -8.56 2.40 -10.33
C TYR A 143 -8.32 2.28 -8.82
N TYR A 144 -8.67 3.32 -8.06
CA TYR A 144 -8.45 3.33 -6.61
C TYR A 144 -9.76 3.08 -5.84
N ARG A 145 -10.80 3.87 -6.10
CA ARG A 145 -12.12 3.71 -5.48
C ARG A 145 -12.87 2.50 -6.02
N GLY A 146 -12.62 2.11 -7.26
CA GLY A 146 -13.21 0.92 -7.89
C GLY A 146 -14.59 1.16 -8.49
N LEU A 147 -14.93 2.42 -8.78
CA LEU A 147 -16.18 2.79 -9.43
C LEU A 147 -16.18 2.30 -10.88
N SER A 148 -17.31 1.77 -11.33
CA SER A 148 -17.44 1.45 -12.75
C SER A 148 -17.57 2.74 -13.58
N LYS A 149 -17.18 2.67 -14.85
CA LYS A 149 -17.42 3.78 -15.79
C LYS A 149 -18.89 4.18 -15.89
N ALA A 150 -19.81 3.27 -15.57
CA ALA A 150 -21.25 3.54 -15.53
C ALA A 150 -21.65 4.32 -14.27
N ASP A 151 -21.06 4.01 -13.12
CA ASP A 151 -21.31 4.73 -11.86
C ASP A 151 -20.82 6.16 -11.94
N VAL A 152 -19.59 6.36 -12.47
CA VAL A 152 -19.04 7.70 -12.72
C VAL A 152 -19.89 8.46 -13.73
N ALA A 153 -20.35 7.81 -14.79
CA ALA A 153 -21.24 8.42 -15.77
C ALA A 153 -22.57 8.87 -15.16
N LYS A 154 -23.18 8.04 -14.30
CA LYS A 154 -24.41 8.34 -13.58
C LYS A 154 -24.21 9.52 -12.61
N ARG A 155 -23.11 9.53 -11.85
CA ARG A 155 -22.75 10.63 -10.94
C ARG A 155 -22.55 11.95 -11.67
N ASP A 156 -21.79 11.93 -12.76
CA ASP A 156 -21.42 13.12 -13.53
C ASP A 156 -22.55 13.59 -14.47
N GLY A 157 -23.65 12.83 -14.60
CA GLY A 157 -24.76 13.16 -15.51
C GLY A 157 -24.40 13.06 -17.00
N VAL A 158 -23.47 12.17 -17.35
CA VAL A 158 -22.95 12.02 -18.72
C VAL A 158 -23.10 10.59 -19.22
N SER A 159 -22.86 10.35 -20.51
CA SER A 159 -22.87 8.99 -21.06
C SER A 159 -21.62 8.20 -20.64
N LYS A 160 -21.76 6.87 -20.51
CA LYS A 160 -20.63 5.95 -20.32
C LYS A 160 -19.56 6.10 -21.43
N MET A 161 -20.00 6.43 -22.65
CA MET A 161 -19.11 6.71 -23.78
C MET A 161 -18.25 7.96 -23.53
N ALA A 162 -18.83 9.02 -22.96
CA ALA A 162 -18.07 10.22 -22.58
C ALA A 162 -16.98 9.91 -21.56
N ILE A 163 -17.28 9.10 -20.54
CA ILE A 163 -16.28 8.63 -19.56
C ILE A 163 -15.18 7.80 -20.24
N THR A 164 -15.56 6.90 -21.15
CA THR A 164 -14.61 6.06 -21.89
C THR A 164 -13.65 6.91 -22.73
N ASN A 165 -14.18 7.92 -23.44
CA ASN A 165 -13.38 8.84 -24.24
C ASN A 165 -12.44 9.71 -23.37
N ARG A 166 -12.91 10.19 -22.21
CA ARG A 166 -12.06 10.88 -21.22
C ARG A 166 -10.92 9.97 -20.78
N MET A 167 -11.20 8.72 -20.43
CA MET A 167 -10.18 7.76 -20.00
C MET A 167 -9.14 7.47 -21.08
N ASN A 168 -9.57 7.28 -22.33
CA ASN A 168 -8.63 7.05 -23.44
C ASN A 168 -7.66 8.24 -23.62
N LYS A 169 -8.15 9.47 -23.50
CA LYS A 169 -7.29 10.67 -23.57
C LYS A 169 -6.28 10.70 -22.43
N ILE A 170 -6.72 10.37 -21.22
CA ILE A 170 -5.86 10.33 -20.03
C ILE A 170 -4.77 9.25 -20.18
N ILE A 171 -5.15 8.03 -20.56
CA ILE A 171 -4.19 6.93 -20.78
C ILE A 171 -3.18 7.32 -21.86
N ASN A 172 -3.62 7.96 -22.95
CA ASN A 172 -2.70 8.42 -24.00
C ASN A 172 -1.74 9.51 -23.51
N ARG A 173 -2.18 10.43 -22.62
CA ARG A 173 -1.30 11.41 -21.99
C ARG A 173 -0.25 10.74 -21.09
N LEU A 174 -0.68 9.80 -20.24
CA LEU A 174 0.22 9.05 -19.37
C LEU A 174 1.25 8.24 -20.17
N LYS A 175 0.82 7.54 -21.23
CA LYS A 175 1.73 6.82 -22.12
C LYS A 175 2.80 7.74 -22.71
N LYS A 176 2.40 8.92 -23.22
CA LYS A 176 3.35 9.90 -23.75
C LYS A 176 4.33 10.40 -22.69
N TYR A 177 3.86 10.65 -21.48
CA TYR A 177 4.72 11.07 -20.37
C TYR A 177 5.75 9.99 -20.01
N LEU A 178 5.31 8.74 -19.91
CA LEU A 178 6.16 7.60 -19.53
C LEU A 178 7.14 7.18 -20.64
N ILE A 179 6.80 7.39 -21.91
CA ILE A 179 7.71 7.14 -23.05
C ILE A 179 8.75 8.26 -23.19
N ASN A 180 8.45 9.48 -22.73
CA ASN A 180 9.32 10.65 -22.83
C ASN A 180 10.05 10.98 -21.51
N LEU A 181 10.07 10.05 -20.56
CA LEU A 181 10.76 10.13 -19.26
C LEU A 181 12.24 9.74 -19.41
#